data_AF-A0A7W1SRZ4-F1
#
_entry.id   AF-A0A7W1SRZ4-F1
#
_cell.length_a   1.000
_cell.length_b   1.000
_cell.length_c   1.000
_cell.angle_alpha   90.00
_cell.angle_beta   90.00
_cell.angle_gamma   90.00
#
_symmetry.space_group_name_H-M   'P 1'
#
loop_
_entity.id
_entity.type
_entity.pdbx_description
1 polymer ?
#
loop_
_entity_poly.entity_id
_entity_poly.type
_entity_poly.pdbx_seq_one_letter_code
_entity_poly.pdbx_strand_id
1 'polypeptide(L)'
;MKTTNILLTAAFLLLCQIAKAQDFHLSQYDAATLYTNPALTGMYLGDKKTDYRIYGNFRQQWRSVGQPFNTGYMAYDRVHKRFGLGGYIINNRAGSSNFNNLNFMLSGAYQIMDDPTGKHFLSAGVQMGIFQKSFNPLNLVFDSQYSSSADGGFDPNLASGEYFDRTSLLRLDGNMGVFYKYRDEEKKVHPFGGFSIYHLTMPN
;
A
#
# COMPACT_ATOMS: atom_id res chain seq x y z
N MET A 1 -19.89 -4.27 -37.08
CA MET A 1 -18.72 -3.54 -36.55
C MET A 1 -19.10 -2.34 -35.69
N LYS A 2 -20.04 -1.46 -36.07
CA LYS A 2 -20.39 -0.27 -35.26
C LYS A 2 -21.05 -0.59 -33.91
N THR A 3 -21.93 -1.60 -33.84
CA THR A 3 -22.62 -2.02 -32.61
C THR A 3 -21.70 -2.68 -31.58
N THR A 4 -20.73 -3.47 -32.02
CA THR A 4 -19.70 -4.08 -31.14
C THR A 4 -18.84 -3.02 -30.45
N ASN A 5 -18.48 -1.96 -31.19
CA ASN A 5 -17.71 -0.85 -30.63
C ASN A 5 -18.52 -0.07 -29.60
N ILE A 6 -19.81 0.18 -29.84
CA ILE A 6 -20.71 0.85 -28.88
C ILE A 6 -20.86 0.03 -27.60
N LEU A 7 -20.99 -1.29 -27.70
CA LEU A 7 -21.06 -2.18 -26.53
C LEU A 7 -19.76 -2.18 -25.72
N LEU A 8 -18.60 -2.19 -26.39
CA LEU A 8 -17.29 -2.06 -25.74
C LEU A 8 -17.13 -0.70 -25.05
N THR A 9 -17.58 0.39 -25.67
CA THR A 9 -17.52 1.73 -25.06
C THR A 9 -18.49 1.85 -23.88
N ALA A 10 -19.69 1.28 -23.97
CA ALA A 10 -20.66 1.27 -22.88
C ALA A 10 -20.18 0.41 -21.69
N ALA A 11 -19.58 -0.75 -21.96
CA ALA A 11 -18.97 -1.59 -20.93
C ALA A 11 -17.80 -0.89 -20.23
N PHE A 12 -16.97 -0.16 -20.99
CA PHE A 12 -15.89 0.65 -20.43
C PHE A 12 -16.39 1.80 -19.55
N LEU A 13 -17.46 2.49 -19.94
CA LEU A 13 -18.08 3.56 -19.16
C LEU A 13 -18.75 3.05 -17.86
N LEU A 14 -19.35 1.86 -17.90
CA LEU A 14 -19.90 1.20 -16.70
C LEU A 14 -18.81 0.78 -15.70
N LEU A 15 -17.63 0.39 -16.19
CA LEU A 15 -16.47 0.07 -15.33
C LEU A 15 -15.90 1.31 -14.63
N CYS A 16 -16.00 2.50 -15.23
CA CYS A 16 -15.54 3.75 -14.60
C CYS A 16 -16.38 4.17 -13.37
N GLN A 17 -17.66 3.77 -13.30
CA GLN A 17 -18.56 4.14 -12.18
C GLN A 17 -18.23 3.39 -10.86
N ILE A 18 -17.36 2.37 -10.90
CA ILE A 18 -17.00 1.54 -9.74
C ILE A 18 -15.63 1.94 -9.17
N ALA A 19 -15.02 3.03 -9.64
CA ALA A 19 -13.73 3.50 -9.15
C ALA A 19 -13.84 3.96 -7.68
N LYS A 20 -13.57 3.05 -6.74
CA LYS A 20 -13.30 3.39 -5.35
C LYS A 20 -11.91 4.01 -5.27
N ALA A 21 -11.77 5.03 -4.43
CA ALA A 21 -10.48 5.71 -4.20
C ALA A 21 -9.36 4.68 -3.95
N GLN A 22 -8.21 4.88 -4.60
CA GLN A 22 -7.05 4.00 -4.46
C GLN A 22 -6.09 4.53 -3.41
N ASP A 23 -5.51 3.62 -2.63
CA ASP A 23 -4.42 3.96 -1.73
C ASP A 23 -3.16 4.36 -2.49
N PHE A 24 -2.25 5.05 -1.80
CA PHE A 24 -0.99 5.44 -2.38
C PHE A 24 -0.14 4.21 -2.76
N HIS A 25 0.63 4.33 -3.84
CA HIS A 25 1.51 3.26 -4.32
C HIS A 25 2.96 3.73 -4.38
N LEU A 26 3.89 2.79 -4.24
CA LEU A 26 5.32 3.04 -4.40
C LEU A 26 5.69 3.02 -5.89
N SER A 27 6.65 3.85 -6.30
CA SER A 27 7.19 3.81 -7.67
C SER A 27 7.87 2.49 -8.01
N GLN A 28 8.46 1.83 -7.00
CA GLN A 28 9.06 0.49 -7.10
C GLN A 28 8.23 -0.47 -6.25
N TYR A 29 7.00 -0.75 -6.69
CA TYR A 29 6.07 -1.64 -5.98
C TYR A 29 6.56 -3.09 -5.97
N ASP A 30 7.33 -3.49 -6.99
CA ASP A 30 7.97 -4.78 -7.13
C ASP A 30 9.06 -5.02 -6.08
N ALA A 31 9.80 -3.97 -5.71
CA ALA A 31 10.75 -3.99 -4.60
C ALA A 31 10.06 -4.10 -3.24
N ALA A 32 8.77 -3.75 -3.13
CA ALA A 32 7.97 -3.78 -1.91
C ALA A 32 7.09 -5.06 -1.82
N THR A 33 7.70 -6.25 -1.91
CA THR A 33 6.94 -7.50 -2.10
C THR A 33 5.85 -7.76 -1.05
N LEU A 34 6.14 -7.49 0.24
CA LEU A 34 5.16 -7.65 1.32
C LEU A 34 4.00 -6.65 1.21
N TYR A 35 4.23 -5.46 0.64
CA TYR A 35 3.18 -4.47 0.41
C TYR A 35 2.34 -4.78 -0.83
N THR A 36 2.88 -5.55 -1.77
CA THR A 36 2.19 -5.90 -3.02
C THR A 36 1.33 -7.16 -2.86
N ASN A 37 1.85 -8.21 -2.23
CA ASN A 37 1.05 -9.42 -1.95
C ASN A 37 1.55 -10.16 -0.69
N PRO A 38 0.70 -10.41 0.31
CA PRO A 38 1.08 -11.16 1.52
C PRO A 38 1.59 -12.58 1.21
N ALA A 39 1.17 -13.20 0.11
CA ALA A 39 1.64 -14.52 -0.32
C ALA A 39 3.13 -14.54 -0.71
N LEU A 40 3.76 -13.38 -0.91
CA LEU A 40 5.19 -13.25 -1.20
C LEU A 40 6.07 -13.23 0.07
N THR A 41 5.47 -13.38 1.27
CA THR A 41 6.23 -13.40 2.53
C THR A 41 7.18 -14.59 2.57
N GLY A 42 8.47 -14.35 2.77
CA GLY A 42 9.50 -15.39 2.76
C GLY A 42 9.78 -15.97 1.38
N MET A 43 9.24 -15.38 0.31
CA MET A 43 9.58 -15.70 -1.07
C MET A 43 10.63 -14.72 -1.60
N TYR A 44 11.89 -15.09 -1.45
CA TYR A 44 13.00 -14.38 -2.09
C TYR A 44 13.87 -15.37 -2.87
N LEU A 45 14.67 -14.83 -3.80
CA LEU A 45 15.48 -15.58 -4.78
C LEU A 45 16.62 -16.41 -4.17
N GLY A 46 16.65 -16.57 -2.84
CA GLY A 46 17.70 -17.27 -2.11
C GLY A 46 17.46 -18.78 -2.09
N ASP A 47 18.54 -19.53 -2.29
CA ASP A 47 18.56 -20.99 -2.36
C ASP A 47 18.51 -21.66 -0.97
N LYS A 48 18.49 -20.88 0.12
CA LYS A 48 18.66 -21.39 1.48
C LYS A 48 17.40 -21.25 2.34
N LYS A 49 17.05 -22.37 2.97
CA LYS A 49 15.93 -22.58 3.90
C LYS A 49 16.05 -21.80 5.23
N THR A 50 17.03 -20.88 5.35
CA THR A 50 17.40 -20.18 6.60
C THR A 50 17.78 -18.73 6.39
N ASP A 51 17.45 -18.16 5.24
CA ASP A 51 17.74 -16.76 4.96
C ASP A 51 16.67 -15.84 5.61
N TYR A 52 17.04 -14.58 5.78
CA TYR A 52 16.14 -13.49 6.13
C TYR A 52 16.43 -12.34 5.19
N ARG A 53 15.42 -11.51 4.92
CA ARG A 53 15.54 -10.36 4.02
C ARG A 53 15.02 -9.13 4.74
N ILE A 54 15.86 -8.10 4.76
CA ILE A 54 15.51 -6.74 5.20
C ILE A 54 15.63 -5.84 3.98
N TYR A 55 14.62 -5.01 3.74
CA TYR A 55 14.61 -4.09 2.61
C TYR A 55 13.75 -2.88 2.94
N GLY A 56 14.02 -1.77 2.28
CA GLY A 56 13.31 -0.52 2.49
C GLY A 56 13.23 0.30 1.23
N ASN A 57 12.20 1.13 1.15
CA ASN A 57 11.98 2.04 0.05
C ASN A 57 11.70 3.43 0.62
N PHE A 58 12.25 4.46 -0.03
CA PHE A 58 11.99 5.85 0.31
C PHE A 58 11.60 6.61 -0.95
N ARG A 59 10.50 7.35 -0.87
CA ARG A 59 9.96 8.13 -2.00
C ARG A 59 9.63 9.53 -1.54
N GLN A 60 10.08 10.51 -2.32
CA GLN A 60 9.67 11.91 -2.18
C GLN A 60 8.98 12.38 -3.46
N GLN A 61 7.83 13.04 -3.34
CA GLN A 61 7.10 13.60 -4.49
C GLN A 61 6.83 15.10 -4.30
N TRP A 62 6.66 15.82 -5.41
CA TRP A 62 6.28 17.25 -5.44
C TRP A 62 7.26 18.19 -4.73
N ARG A 63 8.54 17.80 -4.67
CA ARG A 63 9.61 18.56 -3.98
C ARG A 63 9.78 20.00 -4.48
N SER A 64 9.48 20.29 -5.74
CA SER A 64 9.65 21.61 -6.35
C SER A 64 8.42 22.53 -6.25
N VAL A 65 7.26 22.01 -5.83
CA VAL A 65 5.97 22.73 -5.91
C VAL A 65 5.44 23.13 -4.51
N GLY A 66 6.06 22.64 -3.44
CA GLY A 66 5.68 22.97 -2.06
C GLY A 66 6.28 22.02 -1.03
N GLN A 67 5.52 21.70 0.02
CA GLN A 67 5.90 20.69 1.01
C GLN A 67 5.79 19.27 0.39
N PRO A 68 6.90 18.51 0.29
CA PRO A 68 6.89 17.24 -0.42
C PRO A 68 6.08 16.17 0.33
N PHE A 69 5.50 15.25 -0.43
CA PHE A 69 4.98 13.99 0.12
C PHE A 69 6.15 13.06 0.35
N ASN A 70 6.29 12.55 1.57
CA ASN A 70 7.38 11.66 1.96
C ASN A 70 6.80 10.31 2.38
N THR A 71 7.22 9.25 1.70
CA THR A 71 6.85 7.87 2.04
C THR A 71 8.10 7.08 2.38
N GLY A 72 8.14 6.52 3.58
CA GLY A 72 9.17 5.58 4.03
C GLY A 72 8.56 4.19 4.23
N TYR A 73 9.25 3.16 3.75
CA TYR A 73 8.86 1.77 3.85
C TYR A 73 10.04 0.95 4.34
N MET A 74 9.80 0.03 5.27
CA MET A 74 10.78 -0.96 5.72
C MET A 74 10.06 -2.28 5.97
N ALA A 75 10.68 -3.37 5.53
CA ALA A 75 10.13 -4.71 5.68
C ALA A 75 11.20 -5.71 6.09
N TYR A 76 10.75 -6.74 6.79
CA TYR A 76 11.51 -7.91 7.19
C TYR A 76 10.70 -9.16 6.87
N ASP A 77 11.33 -10.16 6.28
CA ASP A 77 10.75 -11.50 6.21
C ASP A 77 11.80 -12.61 6.26
N ARG A 78 11.36 -13.79 6.66
CA ARG A 78 12.17 -15.01 6.75
C ARG A 78 11.35 -16.22 6.35
N VAL A 79 12.00 -17.24 5.81
CA VAL A 79 11.39 -18.54 5.56
C VAL A 79 11.72 -19.52 6.70
N HIS A 80 10.73 -20.29 7.12
CA HIS A 80 10.89 -21.42 8.03
C HIS A 80 10.10 -22.62 7.50
N LYS A 81 10.80 -23.58 6.90
CA LYS A 81 10.18 -24.73 6.22
C LYS A 81 9.23 -24.24 5.12
N ARG A 82 7.92 -24.52 5.23
CA ARG A 82 6.88 -24.09 4.29
C ARG A 82 6.20 -22.77 4.71
N PHE A 83 6.61 -22.18 5.83
CA PHE A 83 6.04 -20.95 6.34
C PHE A 83 6.97 -19.77 6.04
N GLY A 84 6.42 -18.69 5.50
CA GLY A 84 7.05 -17.38 5.49
C GLY A 84 6.51 -16.55 6.64
N LEU A 85 7.38 -15.90 7.39
CA LEU A 85 7.02 -15.00 8.48
C LEU A 85 7.72 -13.66 8.28
N GLY A 86 7.00 -12.57 8.47
CA GLY A 86 7.57 -11.24 8.28
C GLY A 86 6.64 -10.14 8.73
N GLY A 87 6.96 -8.92 8.32
CA GLY A 87 6.15 -7.75 8.55
C GLY A 87 6.78 -6.53 7.91
N TYR A 88 5.99 -5.47 7.81
CA TYR A 88 6.44 -4.19 7.30
C TYR A 88 5.85 -3.02 8.08
N ILE A 89 6.57 -1.91 8.01
CA ILE A 89 6.10 -0.61 8.45
C ILE A 89 6.18 0.33 7.25
N ILE A 90 5.12 1.10 7.03
CA ILE A 90 5.06 2.13 6.01
C ILE A 90 4.49 3.40 6.60
N ASN A 91 5.20 4.50 6.44
CA ASN A 91 4.74 5.80 6.87
C ASN A 91 4.67 6.73 5.67
N ASN A 92 3.49 7.30 5.43
CA ASN A 92 3.26 8.28 4.39
C ASN A 92 2.83 9.61 5.01
N ARG A 93 3.65 10.64 4.84
CA ARG A 93 3.38 12.00 5.29
C ARG A 93 3.08 12.89 4.08
N ALA A 94 1.92 13.54 4.12
CA ALA A 94 1.37 14.34 3.05
C ALA A 94 1.39 15.85 3.38
N GLY A 95 2.20 16.58 2.60
CA GLY A 95 2.06 18.02 2.35
C GLY A 95 1.98 18.95 3.56
N SER A 96 1.43 20.15 3.35
CA SER A 96 1.34 21.23 4.36
C SER A 96 0.45 20.87 5.54
N SER A 97 -0.63 20.11 5.32
CA SER A 97 -1.54 19.59 6.36
C SER A 97 -0.85 18.65 7.36
N ASN A 98 0.35 18.14 7.02
CA ASN A 98 1.09 17.16 7.80
C ASN A 98 0.24 15.90 8.08
N PHE A 99 -0.67 15.56 7.16
CA PHE A 99 -1.47 14.34 7.24
C PHE A 99 -0.53 13.14 7.19
N ASN A 100 -0.62 12.27 8.18
CA ASN A 100 0.27 11.14 8.36
C ASN A 100 -0.53 9.84 8.36
N ASN A 101 -0.12 8.89 7.53
CA ASN A 101 -0.67 7.54 7.47
C ASN A 101 0.43 6.54 7.77
N LEU A 102 0.43 6.01 9.00
CA LEU A 102 1.36 4.99 9.47
C LEU A 102 0.66 3.64 9.45
N ASN A 103 1.22 2.64 8.77
CA ASN A 103 0.72 1.28 8.76
C ASN A 103 1.82 0.35 9.25
N PHE A 104 1.45 -0.56 10.15
CA PHE A 104 2.30 -1.62 10.64
C PHE A 104 1.57 -2.95 10.44
N MET A 105 2.14 -3.85 9.65
CA MET A 105 1.53 -5.14 9.31
C MET A 105 2.47 -6.28 9.61
N LEU A 106 1.97 -7.29 10.32
CA LEU A 106 2.59 -8.61 10.40
C LEU A 106 2.08 -9.46 9.26
N SER A 107 2.96 -10.29 8.70
CA SER A 107 2.71 -11.05 7.47
C SER A 107 3.09 -12.51 7.68
N GLY A 108 2.22 -13.41 7.24
CA GLY A 108 2.45 -14.85 7.22
C GLY A 108 2.06 -15.44 5.89
N ALA A 109 2.89 -16.32 5.33
CA ALA A 109 2.57 -17.07 4.12
C ALA A 109 2.81 -18.56 4.32
N TYR A 110 2.06 -19.38 3.60
CA TYR A 110 2.21 -20.82 3.55
C TYR A 110 2.36 -21.28 2.10
N GLN A 111 3.40 -22.08 1.85
CA GLN A 111 3.59 -22.75 0.58
C GLN A 111 2.67 -23.98 0.51
N ILE A 112 1.63 -23.88 -0.32
CA ILE A 112 0.61 -24.90 -0.50
C ILE A 112 1.16 -26.10 -1.28
N MET A 113 1.90 -25.84 -2.36
CA MET A 113 2.42 -26.90 -3.22
C MET A 113 3.76 -27.44 -2.72
N ASP A 114 3.82 -28.78 -2.62
CA ASP A 114 5.03 -29.57 -2.40
C ASP A 114 5.33 -30.34 -3.68
N ASP A 115 5.79 -29.63 -4.70
CA ASP A 115 6.14 -30.24 -5.99
C ASP A 115 7.50 -30.95 -5.87
N PRO A 116 7.56 -32.29 -6.07
CA PRO A 116 8.82 -33.04 -6.05
C PRO A 116 9.81 -32.58 -7.12
N THR A 117 9.33 -32.00 -8.21
CA THR A 117 10.16 -31.45 -9.28
C THR A 117 10.65 -30.04 -9.00
N GLY A 118 10.08 -29.36 -7.98
CA GLY A 118 10.43 -28.00 -7.59
C GLY A 118 10.13 -26.94 -8.67
N LYS A 119 9.27 -27.26 -9.65
CA LYS A 119 8.96 -26.36 -10.77
C LYS A 119 7.74 -25.49 -10.50
N HIS A 120 6.77 -26.00 -9.77
CA HIS A 120 5.53 -25.32 -9.41
C HIS A 120 5.58 -24.80 -7.98
N PHE A 121 5.28 -23.51 -7.81
CA PHE A 121 5.18 -22.88 -6.50
C PHE A 121 3.83 -22.19 -6.38
N LEU A 122 3.07 -22.58 -5.37
CA LEU A 122 1.82 -21.93 -4.99
C LEU A 122 1.90 -21.58 -3.52
N SER A 123 1.67 -20.31 -3.19
CA SER A 123 1.58 -19.82 -1.81
C SER A 123 0.29 -19.05 -1.59
N ALA A 124 -0.18 -19.09 -0.35
CA ALA A 124 -1.20 -18.20 0.15
C ALA A 124 -0.63 -17.45 1.36
N GLY A 125 -1.02 -16.19 1.53
CA GLY A 125 -0.57 -15.39 2.65
C GLY A 125 -1.66 -14.50 3.20
N VAL A 126 -1.47 -14.14 4.46
CA VAL A 126 -2.34 -13.25 5.21
C VAL A 126 -1.48 -12.21 5.92
N GLN A 127 -2.05 -11.04 6.12
CA GLN A 127 -1.49 -9.98 6.94
C GLN A 127 -2.50 -9.49 7.95
N MET A 128 -1.99 -9.06 9.09
CA MET A 128 -2.79 -8.40 10.11
C MET A 128 -1.94 -7.34 10.80
N GLY A 129 -2.56 -6.22 11.12
CA GLY A 129 -1.86 -5.15 11.79
C GLY A 129 -2.75 -3.97 12.11
N ILE A 130 -2.11 -2.82 12.25
CA ILE A 130 -2.76 -1.56 12.59
C ILE A 130 -2.39 -0.50 11.57
N PHE A 131 -3.31 0.41 11.34
CA PHE A 131 -2.98 1.69 10.72
C PHE A 131 -3.47 2.84 11.56
N GLN A 132 -2.70 3.91 11.50
CA GLN A 132 -2.98 5.17 12.15
C GLN A 132 -2.98 6.27 11.10
N LYS A 133 -4.13 6.93 10.97
CA LYS A 133 -4.25 8.20 10.23
C LYS A 133 -4.24 9.33 11.25
N SER A 134 -3.50 10.39 11.00
CA SER A 134 -3.53 11.60 11.81
C SER A 134 -3.29 12.85 10.95
N PHE A 135 -3.74 14.00 11.42
CA PHE A 135 -3.42 15.29 10.81
C PHE A 135 -3.29 16.35 11.90
N ASN A 136 -2.62 17.46 11.58
CA ASN A 136 -2.51 18.59 12.49
C ASN A 136 -3.40 19.74 12.01
N PRO A 137 -4.51 20.04 12.72
CA PRO A 137 -5.38 21.17 12.37
C PRO A 137 -4.68 22.52 12.37
N LEU A 138 -3.64 22.71 13.20
CA LEU A 138 -2.91 23.98 13.29
C LEU A 138 -2.13 24.32 12.02
N ASN A 139 -1.86 23.33 11.16
CA ASN A 139 -1.19 23.53 9.88
C ASN A 139 -2.18 23.69 8.72
N LEU A 140 -3.48 23.62 9.00
CA LEU A 140 -4.53 23.85 8.02
C LEU A 140 -4.90 25.33 8.01
N VAL A 141 -5.21 25.83 6.82
CA VAL A 141 -5.72 27.19 6.61
C VAL A 141 -7.17 27.09 6.16
N PHE A 142 -8.02 27.90 6.77
CA PHE A 142 -9.47 27.89 6.54
C PHE A 142 -9.96 29.24 6.02
N ASP A 143 -11.10 29.23 5.35
CA ASP A 143 -11.67 30.43 4.71
C ASP A 143 -11.97 31.54 5.73
N SER A 144 -12.33 31.18 6.97
CA SER A 144 -12.57 32.14 8.05
C SER A 144 -11.34 32.94 8.48
N GLN A 145 -10.15 32.50 8.06
CA GLN A 145 -8.88 33.17 8.32
C GLN A 145 -8.49 34.14 7.20
N TYR A 146 -9.28 34.20 6.11
CA TYR A 146 -9.17 35.21 5.09
C TYR A 146 -10.15 36.35 5.36
N SER A 147 -9.64 37.58 5.48
CA SER A 147 -10.44 38.77 5.72
C SER A 147 -9.90 39.96 4.94
N SER A 148 -10.80 40.78 4.41
CA SER A 148 -10.45 42.05 3.75
C SER A 148 -9.82 43.08 4.69
N SER A 149 -9.88 42.86 6.00
CA SER A 149 -9.24 43.70 7.02
C SER A 149 -7.80 43.27 7.35
N ALA A 150 -7.33 42.13 6.83
CA ALA A 150 -5.98 41.62 7.04
C ALA A 150 -5.03 42.09 5.92
N ASP A 151 -3.78 42.42 6.28
CA ASP A 151 -2.77 42.79 5.28
C ASP A 151 -2.44 41.59 4.39
N GLY A 152 -2.62 41.72 3.08
CA GLY A 152 -2.53 40.60 2.13
C GLY A 152 -3.72 39.62 2.16
N GLY A 153 -4.79 39.92 2.90
CA GLY A 153 -6.05 39.16 2.89
C GLY A 153 -6.09 37.89 3.75
N PHE A 154 -5.00 37.53 4.44
CA PHE A 154 -4.92 36.37 5.34
C PHE A 154 -4.39 36.77 6.71
N ASP A 155 -5.10 36.40 7.79
CA ASP A 155 -4.67 36.61 9.17
C ASP A 155 -4.65 35.28 9.93
N PRO A 156 -3.46 34.74 10.26
CA PRO A 156 -3.33 33.49 11.00
C PRO A 156 -3.83 33.55 12.45
N ASN A 157 -4.08 34.75 12.99
CA ASN A 157 -4.60 34.92 14.35
C ASN A 157 -6.13 34.82 14.42
N LEU A 158 -6.82 34.84 13.28
CA LEU A 158 -8.26 34.60 13.23
C LEU A 158 -8.56 33.13 13.53
N ALA A 159 -9.64 32.91 14.28
CA ALA A 159 -10.11 31.56 14.58
C ALA A 159 -10.49 30.84 13.28
N SER A 160 -10.07 29.57 13.15
CA SER A 160 -10.37 28.71 12.00
C SER A 160 -11.86 28.40 11.83
N GLY A 161 -12.69 28.63 12.86
CA GLY A 161 -14.12 28.30 12.86
C GLY A 161 -14.43 26.80 12.86
N GLU A 162 -13.48 25.95 12.45
CA GLU A 162 -13.59 24.50 12.43
C GLU A 162 -13.36 23.89 13.82
N TYR A 163 -14.20 22.90 14.15
CA TYR A 163 -14.06 22.09 15.35
C TYR A 163 -13.73 20.64 14.97
N PHE A 164 -12.59 20.14 15.43
CA PHE A 164 -12.13 18.79 15.14
C PHE A 164 -12.25 17.90 16.38
N ASP A 165 -13.30 17.08 16.42
CA ASP A 165 -13.51 16.07 17.48
C ASP A 165 -12.39 15.03 17.56
N ARG A 166 -11.80 14.68 16.41
CA ARG A 166 -10.75 13.66 16.29
C ARG A 166 -9.73 14.05 15.23
N THR A 167 -8.47 14.12 15.65
CA THR A 167 -7.32 14.42 14.77
C THR A 167 -6.47 13.18 14.49
N SER A 168 -6.79 12.05 15.12
CA SER A 168 -6.17 10.75 14.86
C SER A 168 -7.18 9.61 14.93
N LEU A 169 -6.98 8.62 14.06
CA LEU A 169 -7.76 7.40 13.95
C LEU A 169 -6.79 6.21 13.92
N LEU A 170 -6.92 5.29 14.88
CA LEU A 170 -6.23 4.01 14.90
C LEU A 170 -7.24 2.89 14.64
N ARG A 171 -6.93 1.99 13.72
CA ARG A 171 -7.78 0.85 13.35
C ARG A 171 -6.95 -0.41 13.12
N LEU A 172 -7.60 -1.55 13.29
CA LEU A 172 -7.08 -2.85 12.91
C LEU A 172 -7.38 -3.13 11.44
N ASP A 173 -6.43 -3.77 10.77
CA ASP A 173 -6.53 -4.07 9.35
C ASP A 173 -5.97 -5.45 9.03
N GLY A 174 -6.47 -6.03 7.94
CA GLY A 174 -6.12 -7.37 7.51
C GLY A 174 -6.18 -7.52 6.00
N ASN A 175 -5.19 -8.24 5.46
CA ASN A 175 -5.05 -8.49 4.03
C ASN A 175 -4.88 -9.98 3.76
N MET A 176 -5.21 -10.42 2.55
CA MET A 176 -4.93 -11.78 2.11
C MET A 176 -4.51 -11.83 0.65
N GLY A 177 -3.85 -12.90 0.24
CA GLY A 177 -3.43 -13.06 -1.13
C GLY A 177 -2.97 -14.47 -1.46
N VAL A 178 -2.90 -14.74 -2.74
CA VAL A 178 -2.39 -15.97 -3.33
C VAL A 178 -1.38 -15.61 -4.42
N PHE A 179 -0.37 -16.45 -4.59
CA PHE A 179 0.66 -16.25 -5.59
C PHE A 179 1.12 -17.59 -6.16
N TYR A 180 1.25 -17.65 -7.48
CA TYR A 180 1.71 -18.79 -8.23
C TYR A 180 2.89 -18.40 -9.13
N LYS A 181 3.92 -19.25 -9.18
CA LYS A 181 4.99 -19.14 -10.17
C LYS A 181 5.40 -20.53 -10.68
N TYR A 182 5.77 -20.58 -11.94
CA TYR A 182 6.41 -21.73 -12.55
C TYR A 182 7.85 -21.38 -12.92
N ARG A 183 8.81 -22.16 -12.44
CA ARG A 183 10.24 -22.01 -12.73
C ARG A 183 10.81 -23.33 -13.22
N ASP A 184 11.35 -23.33 -14.43
CA ASP A 184 11.99 -24.50 -15.04
C ASP A 184 13.25 -24.02 -15.74
N GLU A 185 14.43 -24.33 -15.18
CA GLU A 185 15.72 -23.78 -15.64
C GLU A 185 16.04 -24.13 -17.11
N GLU A 186 15.42 -25.18 -17.64
CA GLU A 186 15.55 -25.59 -19.05
C GLU A 186 14.75 -24.70 -20.00
N LYS A 187 13.80 -23.90 -19.49
CA LYS A 187 12.90 -23.07 -20.29
C LYS A 187 13.23 -21.59 -20.13
N LYS A 188 13.16 -20.86 -21.24
CA LYS A 188 13.38 -19.40 -21.26
C LYS A 188 12.25 -18.58 -20.61
N VAL A 189 11.09 -19.19 -20.33
CA VAL A 189 9.89 -18.50 -19.85
C VAL A 189 9.46 -19.04 -18.50
N HIS A 190 9.24 -18.13 -17.55
CA HIS A 190 8.80 -18.43 -16.19
C HIS A 190 7.54 -17.62 -15.85
N PRO A 191 6.34 -18.13 -16.20
CA PRO A 191 5.10 -17.43 -15.90
C PRO A 191 4.86 -17.38 -14.39
N PHE A 192 4.40 -16.21 -13.93
CA PHE A 192 3.99 -15.97 -12.55
C PHE A 192 2.72 -15.11 -12.54
N GLY A 193 1.95 -15.23 -11.47
CA GLY A 193 0.72 -14.47 -11.29
C GLY A 193 0.25 -14.55 -9.85
N GLY A 194 -0.43 -13.52 -9.38
CA GLY A 194 -0.96 -13.49 -8.04
C GLY A 194 -2.13 -12.54 -7.92
N PHE A 195 -2.86 -12.70 -6.83
CA PHE A 195 -4.02 -11.90 -6.51
C PHE A 195 -4.00 -11.59 -5.01
N SER A 196 -4.28 -10.34 -4.65
CA SER A 196 -4.31 -9.89 -3.26
C SER A 196 -5.54 -9.01 -3.03
N ILE A 197 -6.12 -9.12 -1.83
CA ILE A 197 -7.21 -8.29 -1.32
C ILE A 197 -6.69 -7.59 -0.07
N TYR A 198 -6.73 -6.27 -0.09
CA TYR A 198 -6.40 -5.41 1.04
C TYR A 198 -7.66 -4.94 1.74
N HIS A 199 -7.54 -4.54 3.01
CA HIS A 199 -8.62 -3.92 3.76
C HIS A 199 -9.86 -4.83 3.93
N LEU A 200 -9.62 -6.11 4.26
CA LEU A 200 -10.68 -7.09 4.53
C LEU A 200 -11.59 -6.69 5.69
N THR A 201 -11.04 -5.96 6.66
CA THR A 201 -11.80 -5.44 7.80
C THR A 201 -12.67 -4.23 7.42
N MET A 202 -12.68 -3.82 6.15
CA MET A 202 -13.34 -2.62 5.62
C MET A 202 -13.16 -1.41 6.55
N PRO A 203 -11.93 -1.02 6.91
CA PRO A 203 -11.72 -0.08 7.99
C PRO A 203 -11.90 1.38 7.56
N ASN A 204 -12.74 1.64 6.55
CA ASN A 204 -13.09 2.98 6.05
C ASN A 204 -13.73 3.84 7.14
#